data_AF-C7Q307-F1
#
_entry.id   AF-C7Q307-F1
#
_cell.length_a   1.000
_cell.length_b   1.000
_cell.length_c   1.000
_cell.angle_alpha   90.00
_cell.angle_beta   90.00
_cell.angle_gamma   90.00
#
_symmetry.space_group_name_H-M   'P 1'
#
loop_
_entity.id
_entity.type
_entity.pdbx_description
1 polymer ?
#
loop_
_entity_poly.entity_id
_entity_poly.type
_entity_poly.pdbx_seq_one_letter_code
_entity_poly.pdbx_strand_id
1 'polypeptide(L)'
;MRREDKFVLSHRPYAVDLSSFRQRFAEHDEWFMVDAVWFRRRSGVTAACAGYLDDGFRRTAPRDVTDFLEKYEDGRYGAKCLARWDGASFWCAGQDPEENARYLELLKPMLENFPAIPPGRDGWWRF
;
A
#
# COMPACT_ATOMS: atom_id res chain seq x y z
N MET A 1 16.58 -20.66 16.13
CA MET A 1 16.43 -19.20 15.91
C MET A 1 15.42 -19.02 14.79
N ARG A 2 14.24 -18.45 15.07
CA ARG A 2 13.12 -18.39 14.12
C ARG A 2 13.38 -17.26 13.12
N ARG A 3 12.83 -17.36 11.90
CA ARG A 3 12.97 -16.33 10.84
C ARG A 3 12.51 -14.93 11.28
N GLU A 4 11.63 -14.89 12.29
CA GLU A 4 11.13 -13.69 12.99
C GLU A 4 12.26 -12.81 13.57
N ASP A 5 13.36 -13.39 14.04
CA ASP A 5 14.43 -12.63 14.71
C ASP A 5 15.39 -11.91 13.74
N LYS A 6 15.43 -12.33 12.47
CA LYS A 6 16.38 -11.79 11.47
C LYS A 6 15.81 -10.69 10.60
N PHE A 7 14.49 -10.53 10.58
CA PHE A 7 13.82 -9.50 9.79
C PHE A 7 12.93 -8.64 10.68
N VAL A 8 13.57 -7.70 11.39
CA VAL A 8 12.95 -6.42 11.84
C VAL A 8 12.62 -5.52 10.62
N LEU A 9 12.69 -6.07 9.40
CA LEU A 9 12.39 -5.40 8.16
C LEU A 9 10.90 -5.61 7.85
N SER A 10 10.14 -4.52 8.01
CA SER A 10 8.85 -4.29 7.33
C SER A 10 7.57 -4.69 8.07
N HIS A 11 7.43 -4.37 9.36
CA HIS A 11 6.09 -4.12 9.91
C HIS A 11 5.65 -2.75 9.38
N ARG A 12 5.23 -2.70 8.11
CA ARG A 12 4.69 -1.48 7.49
C ARG A 12 3.18 -1.49 7.73
N PRO A 13 2.66 -0.68 8.67
CA PRO A 13 1.21 -0.51 8.76
C PRO A 13 0.76 0.10 7.43
N TYR A 14 0.11 -0.73 6.61
CA TYR A 14 -0.57 -0.27 5.42
C TYR A 14 -1.94 0.23 5.83
N ALA A 15 -2.31 1.38 5.28
CA ALA A 15 -3.68 1.82 5.23
C ALA A 15 -4.12 1.74 3.76
N VAL A 16 -5.08 0.85 3.48
CA VAL A 16 -5.54 0.56 2.12
C VAL A 16 -6.88 1.24 1.84
N ASP A 17 -7.05 1.74 0.63
CA ASP A 17 -8.33 2.26 0.16
C ASP A 17 -9.13 1.13 -0.49
N LEU A 18 -10.11 0.60 0.24
CA LEU A 18 -10.92 -0.54 -0.21
C LEU A 18 -11.69 -0.25 -1.50
N SER A 19 -12.01 1.03 -1.78
CA SER A 19 -12.74 1.44 -2.98
C SER A 19 -11.87 1.42 -4.26
N SER A 20 -10.55 1.37 -4.10
CA SER A 20 -9.59 1.37 -5.21
C SER A 20 -9.26 -0.03 -5.76
N PHE A 21 -9.92 -1.06 -5.23
CA PHE A 21 -9.72 -2.44 -5.64
C PHE A 21 -10.08 -2.63 -7.11
N ARG A 22 -9.11 -3.14 -7.88
CA ARG A 22 -9.25 -3.28 -9.33
C ARG A 22 -8.51 -4.50 -9.85
N GLN A 23 -9.03 -5.04 -10.94
CA GLN A 23 -8.41 -6.10 -11.71
C GLN A 23 -7.68 -5.50 -12.93
N ARG A 24 -6.50 -6.01 -13.23
CA ARG A 24 -5.73 -5.71 -14.44
C ARG A 24 -5.40 -7.01 -15.17
N PHE A 25 -5.73 -7.06 -16.45
CA PHE A 25 -5.31 -8.17 -17.31
C PHE A 25 -3.92 -7.86 -17.89
N ALA A 26 -2.97 -8.79 -17.72
CA ALA A 26 -1.64 -8.72 -18.31
C ALA A 26 -1.38 -10.01 -19.10
N GLU A 27 -1.55 -9.94 -20.42
CA GLU A 27 -1.35 -11.03 -21.41
C GLU A 27 -2.09 -12.35 -21.09
N HIS A 28 -1.65 -13.09 -20.09
CA HIS A 28 -2.19 -14.38 -19.63
C HIS A 28 -2.40 -14.47 -18.11
N ASP A 29 -2.06 -13.42 -17.36
CA ASP A 29 -2.19 -13.35 -15.91
C ASP A 29 -3.22 -12.31 -15.49
N GLU A 30 -4.02 -12.68 -14.49
CA GLU A 30 -4.90 -11.76 -13.78
C GLU A 30 -4.18 -11.17 -12.57
N TRP A 31 -4.07 -9.85 -12.57
CA TRP A 31 -3.48 -9.08 -11.48
C TRP A 31 -4.56 -8.33 -10.73
N PHE A 32 -4.47 -8.35 -9.41
CA PHE A 32 -5.39 -7.63 -8.54
C PHE A 32 -4.60 -6.58 -7.77
N MET A 33 -5.19 -5.39 -7.63
CA MET A 33 -4.49 -4.24 -7.08
C MET A 33 -5.40 -3.46 -6.14
N VAL A 34 -4.83 -2.89 -5.09
CA VAL A 34 -5.49 -1.93 -4.21
C VAL A 34 -4.50 -0.84 -3.81
N ASP A 35 -4.94 0.41 -3.83
CA ASP A 35 -4.11 1.54 -3.47
C ASP A 35 -3.86 1.56 -1.95
N ALA A 36 -2.62 1.90 -1.59
CA ALA A 36 -2.14 1.78 -0.23
C ALA A 36 -1.17 2.91 0.15
N VAL A 37 -1.21 3.27 1.42
CA VAL A 37 -0.24 4.15 2.08
C VAL A 37 0.44 3.40 3.20
N TRP A 38 1.75 3.56 3.33
CA TRP A 38 2.47 3.04 4.48
C TRP A 38 3.43 4.07 5.05
N PHE A 39 3.45 4.12 6.37
CA PHE A 39 4.34 4.96 7.12
C PHE A 39 5.67 4.26 7.35
N ARG A 40 6.74 5.04 7.31
CA ARG A 40 8.05 4.61 7.80
C ARG A 40 8.66 5.71 8.65
N ARG A 41 9.42 5.30 9.67
CA ARG A 41 10.31 6.21 10.39
C ARG A 41 11.73 6.05 9.89
N ARG A 42 12.41 7.15 9.60
CA ARG A 42 13.85 7.20 9.36
C ARG A 42 14.43 8.38 10.10
N SER A 43 15.39 8.13 10.99
CA SER A 43 16.08 9.18 11.77
C SER A 43 15.11 10.12 12.52
N GLY A 44 14.06 9.57 13.14
CA GLY A 44 13.06 10.36 13.87
C GLY A 44 12.01 11.07 13.01
N VAL A 45 12.17 11.10 11.68
CA VAL A 45 11.21 11.70 10.77
C VAL A 45 10.18 10.66 10.33
N THR A 46 8.89 11.00 10.48
CA THR A 46 7.79 10.26 9.90
C THR A 46 7.71 10.59 8.42
N ALA A 47 7.85 9.58 7.57
CA ALA A 47 7.67 9.67 6.14
C ALA A 47 6.58 8.68 5.71
N ALA A 48 5.95 8.95 4.57
CA ALA A 48 4.94 8.07 4.01
C ALA A 48 5.29 7.73 2.56
N CYS A 49 4.87 6.54 2.13
CA CYS A 49 4.86 6.13 0.74
C CYS A 49 3.42 5.85 0.34
N ALA A 50 3.08 6.22 -0.88
CA ALA A 50 1.79 5.94 -1.50
C ALA A 50 2.02 5.18 -2.81
N GLY A 51 1.08 4.30 -3.14
CA GLY A 51 1.14 3.46 -4.33
C GLY A 51 0.09 2.37 -4.23
N TYR A 52 0.45 1.12 -4.52
CA TYR A 52 -0.48 0.00 -4.47
C TYR A 52 0.17 -1.30 -3.98
N LEU A 53 -0.68 -2.16 -3.45
CA LEU A 53 -0.43 -3.59 -3.34
C LEU A 53 -0.89 -4.23 -4.65
N ASP A 54 -0.06 -5.08 -5.25
CA ASP A 54 -0.43 -5.88 -6.41
C ASP A 54 0.01 -7.34 -6.24
N ASP A 55 -0.86 -8.26 -6.65
CA ASP A 55 -0.53 -9.69 -6.67
C ASP A 55 -1.22 -10.40 -7.85
N GLY A 56 -0.52 -11.37 -8.40
CA GLY A 56 -0.98 -12.24 -9.48
C GLY A 56 -1.49 -13.57 -8.91
N PHE A 57 -2.80 -13.75 -8.90
CA PHE A 57 -3.42 -14.95 -8.31
C PHE A 57 -3.41 -16.11 -9.30
N ARG A 58 -2.37 -16.94 -9.26
CA ARG A 58 -2.20 -18.09 -10.18
C ARG A 58 -3.16 -19.27 -9.96
N ARG A 59 -3.97 -19.26 -8.89
CA ARG A 59 -4.85 -20.39 -8.53
C ARG A 59 -6.32 -20.01 -8.49
N THR A 60 -6.66 -18.94 -7.79
CA THR A 60 -8.05 -18.54 -7.60
C THR A 60 -8.10 -17.04 -7.39
N ALA A 61 -8.77 -16.33 -8.29
CA ALA A 61 -9.02 -14.91 -8.17
C ALA A 61 -9.69 -14.59 -6.83
N PRO A 62 -9.31 -13.47 -6.18
CA PRO A 62 -10.02 -12.99 -5.02
C PRO A 62 -11.46 -12.61 -5.38
N ARG A 63 -12.40 -12.90 -4.49
CA ARG A 63 -13.83 -12.56 -4.68
C ARG A 63 -14.11 -11.08 -4.52
N ASP A 64 -13.38 -10.44 -3.62
CA ASP A 64 -13.48 -9.02 -3.28
C ASP A 64 -12.15 -8.54 -2.66
N VAL A 65 -12.09 -7.27 -2.28
CA VAL A 65 -10.91 -6.66 -1.66
C VAL A 65 -10.53 -7.33 -0.34
N THR A 66 -11.50 -7.79 0.46
CA THR A 66 -11.22 -8.45 1.73
C THR A 66 -10.55 -9.80 1.48
N ASP A 67 -11.08 -10.59 0.54
CA ASP A 67 -10.51 -11.87 0.12
C ASP A 67 -9.13 -11.71 -0.54
N PHE A 68 -8.90 -10.60 -1.27
CA PHE A 68 -7.57 -10.22 -1.78
C PHE A 68 -6.60 -10.00 -0.62
N LEU A 69 -6.98 -9.15 0.33
CA LEU A 69 -6.16 -8.78 1.47
C LEU A 69 -5.84 -10.00 2.36
N GLU A 70 -6.80 -10.88 2.64
CA GLU A 70 -6.55 -12.10 3.42
C GLU A 70 -5.54 -13.05 2.78
N LYS A 71 -5.50 -13.08 1.45
CA LYS A 71 -4.62 -13.97 0.68
C LYS A 71 -3.33 -13.31 0.23
N TYR A 72 -3.21 -11.99 0.35
CA TYR A 72 -2.05 -11.25 -0.12
C TYR A 72 -0.84 -11.63 0.74
N GLU A 73 0.08 -12.36 0.15
CA GLU A 73 1.40 -12.58 0.72
C GLU A 73 2.30 -11.45 0.22
N ASP A 74 2.99 -10.75 1.12
CA ASP A 74 3.95 -9.69 0.74
C ASP A 74 5.00 -10.33 -0.18
N GLY A 75 4.76 -10.21 -1.50
CA GLY A 75 5.48 -10.97 -2.50
C GLY A 75 6.94 -10.57 -2.55
N ARG A 76 7.72 -11.18 -3.45
CA ARG A 76 9.16 -10.89 -3.61
C ARG A 76 9.49 -9.39 -3.77
N TYR A 77 8.54 -8.60 -4.27
CA TYR A 77 8.71 -7.17 -4.55
C TYR A 77 7.92 -6.25 -3.59
N GLY A 78 7.00 -6.81 -2.80
CA GLY A 78 6.08 -6.10 -1.92
C GLY A 78 5.33 -4.93 -2.57
N ALA A 79 4.82 -4.01 -1.74
CA ALA A 79 4.09 -2.84 -2.21
C ALA A 79 4.90 -1.96 -3.18
N LYS A 80 4.27 -1.55 -4.29
CA LYS A 80 4.88 -0.68 -5.29
C LYS A 80 4.74 0.79 -4.90
N CYS A 81 5.87 1.43 -4.62
CA CYS A 81 5.94 2.85 -4.26
C CYS A 81 5.91 3.74 -5.51
N LEU A 82 4.91 4.61 -5.60
CA LEU A 82 4.76 5.55 -6.72
C LEU A 82 4.79 7.01 -6.28
N ALA A 83 4.55 7.28 -5.00
CA ALA A 83 4.76 8.58 -4.41
C ALA A 83 5.33 8.47 -2.99
N ARG A 84 5.97 9.53 -2.54
CA ARG A 84 6.60 9.63 -1.22
C ARG A 84 6.34 11.01 -0.65
N TRP A 85 6.05 11.04 0.64
CA TRP A 85 6.14 12.24 1.47
C TRP A 85 7.25 12.04 2.48
N ASP A 86 8.18 12.99 2.58
CA ASP A 86 9.38 12.83 3.41
C ASP A 86 9.28 13.49 4.80
N GLY A 87 8.12 14.05 5.14
CA GLY A 87 7.93 14.87 6.34
C GLY A 87 7.66 16.34 6.03
N ALA A 88 8.03 16.80 4.82
CA ALA A 88 7.86 18.20 4.41
C ALA A 88 7.35 18.32 2.97
N SER A 89 7.89 17.52 2.06
CA SER A 89 7.64 17.60 0.63
C SER A 89 7.09 16.30 0.08
N PHE A 90 6.28 16.43 -0.97
CA PHE A 90 5.64 15.32 -1.66
C PHE A 90 6.23 15.16 -3.06
N TRP A 91 6.55 13.93 -3.44
CA TRP A 91 7.18 13.58 -4.71
C TRP A 91 6.52 12.34 -5.29
N CYS A 92 6.28 12.36 -6.60
CA CYS A 92 5.80 11.22 -7.37
C CYS A 92 6.87 10.73 -8.35
N ALA A 93 6.84 9.44 -8.67
CA ALA A 93 7.69 8.85 -9.69
C ALA A 93 7.27 9.28 -11.11
N GLY A 94 5.97 9.51 -11.32
CA GLY A 94 5.39 10.01 -12.56
C GLY A 94 5.32 11.54 -12.63
N GLN A 95 5.18 12.07 -13.84
CA GLN A 95 4.94 13.49 -14.10
C GLN A 95 3.47 13.77 -14.44
N ASP A 96 2.60 12.75 -14.43
CA ASP A 96 1.17 12.90 -14.71
C ASP A 96 0.48 13.65 -13.56
N PRO A 97 -0.07 14.85 -13.80
CA PRO A 97 -0.74 15.63 -12.77
C PRO A 97 -1.95 14.93 -12.13
N GLU A 98 -2.70 14.14 -12.90
CA GLU A 98 -3.90 13.46 -12.41
C GLU A 98 -3.52 12.31 -11.47
N GLU A 99 -2.52 11.53 -11.86
CA GLU A 99 -1.97 10.46 -11.02
C GLU A 99 -1.40 11.03 -9.71
N ASN A 100 -0.70 12.16 -9.79
CA ASN A 100 -0.13 12.85 -8.64
C ASN A 100 -1.20 13.37 -7.69
N ALA A 101 -2.27 13.96 -8.21
CA ALA A 101 -3.42 14.40 -7.43
C ALA A 101 -4.07 13.23 -6.69
N ARG A 102 -4.27 12.09 -7.37
CA ARG A 102 -4.84 10.87 -6.77
C ARG A 102 -4.00 10.35 -5.60
N TYR A 103 -2.67 10.28 -5.73
CA TYR A 103 -1.82 9.85 -4.60
C TYR A 103 -1.84 10.84 -3.45
N LEU A 104 -1.97 12.14 -3.74
CA LEU A 104 -2.09 13.16 -2.71
C LEU A 104 -3.45 13.07 -1.97
N GLU A 105 -4.54 12.82 -2.69
CA GLU A 105 -5.87 12.57 -2.11
C GLU A 105 -5.91 11.32 -1.25
N LEU A 106 -5.20 10.26 -1.67
CA LEU A 106 -5.01 9.06 -0.87
C LEU A 106 -4.22 9.35 0.41
N LEU A 107 -3.15 10.15 0.31
CA LEU A 107 -2.21 10.40 1.40
C LEU A 107 -2.72 11.38 2.46
N LYS A 108 -3.35 12.50 2.05
CA LYS A 108 -3.82 13.57 2.95
C LYS A 108 -4.58 13.07 4.19
N PRO A 109 -5.68 12.29 4.04
CA PRO A 109 -6.44 11.83 5.19
C PRO A 109 -5.64 10.85 6.08
N MET A 110 -4.65 10.15 5.53
CA MET A 110 -3.75 9.32 6.34
C MET A 110 -2.84 10.16 7.20
N LEU A 111 -2.30 11.26 6.66
CA LEU A 111 -1.45 12.18 7.42
C LEU A 111 -2.24 12.88 8.53
N GLU A 112 -3.48 13.30 8.24
CA GLU A 112 -4.35 13.98 9.20
C GLU A 112 -4.76 13.09 10.38
N ASN A 113 -4.89 11.77 10.16
CA ASN A 113 -5.34 10.83 11.18
C ASN A 113 -4.18 10.07 11.84
N PHE A 114 -2.95 10.16 11.33
CA PHE A 114 -1.82 9.39 11.85
C PHE A 114 -1.58 9.64 13.35
N PRO A 115 -1.45 8.59 14.19
CA PRO A 115 -1.25 7.17 13.83
C PRO A 115 -2.54 6.33 13.67
N ALA A 116 -3.73 6.93 13.75
CA ALA A 116 -4.99 6.22 13.54
C ALA A 116 -5.29 6.00 12.04
N ILE A 117 -6.11 4.99 11.76
CA ILE A 117 -6.60 4.69 10.40
C ILE A 117 -7.92 5.44 10.18
N PRO A 118 -8.06 6.24 9.11
CA PRO A 118 -9.28 6.99 8.84
C PRO A 118 -10.46 6.06 8.47
N PRO A 119 -11.72 6.50 8.67
CA PRO A 119 -12.89 5.73 8.26
C PRO A 119 -12.87 5.34 6.78
N GLY A 120 -13.42 4.16 6.47
CA GLY A 120 -13.49 3.62 5.09
C GLY A 120 -12.18 3.00 4.58
N ARG A 121 -11.15 2.94 5.42
CA ARG A 121 -9.85 2.34 5.11
C ARG A 121 -9.53 1.24 6.09
N ASP A 122 -8.80 0.23 5.62
CA ASP A 122 -8.38 -0.87 6.49
C ASP A 122 -6.90 -0.77 6.81
N GLY A 123 -6.58 -1.01 8.08
CA GLY A 123 -5.21 -1.24 8.55
C GLY A 123 -4.86 -2.68 8.29
N TRP A 124 -4.62 -3.05 7.04
CA TRP A 124 -4.59 -4.44 6.63
C TRP A 124 -3.51 -5.26 7.35
N TRP A 125 -2.37 -4.66 7.68
CA TRP A 125 -1.34 -5.31 8.48
C TRP A 125 -1.57 -5.05 9.98
N ARG A 126 -2.51 -5.81 10.56
CA ARG A 126 -2.79 -5.82 12.00
C ARG A 126 -1.74 -6.70 12.71
N PHE A 127 -1.26 -6.23 13.86
CA PHE A 127 -0.23 -6.86 14.68
C PHE A 127 -0.59 -8.28 15.13
#